data_AF-A0A371QKP5-F1
#
_entry.id   AF-A0A371QKP5-F1
#
_cell.length_a   1.000
_cell.length_b   1.000
_cell.length_c   1.000
_cell.angle_alpha   90.00
_cell.angle_beta   90.00
_cell.angle_gamma   90.00
#
_symmetry.space_group_name_H-M   'P 1'
#
loop_
_entity.id
_entity.type
_entity.pdbx_description
1 polymer ?
#
loop_
_entity_poly.entity_id
_entity_poly.type
_entity_poly.pdbx_seq_one_letter_code
_entity_poly.pdbx_strand_id
1 'polypeptide(L)'
;MKDQSDRLHNHLRDEPQDPLDRYLDKAEKEAISEPDPPVKKNRFRSFILLVLLVGGGFFLIKNTGPGIFSPIFVSSGISTPSISGPSTDLLNRMGSRMEEMGYHGLSHDDLRDLRSDGVTATYISNIRALGYTDLTLSQARALAGAGASSAFVAMMIELGYDLDVDEIISLRRAGVTAQFTSTLHDLGYGDVTKDQLLRMRRIGVTAGLIRELQQQRGEDISMEEIIRYRISNQ
;
A
#
# COMPACT_ATOMS: atom_id res chain seq x y z
N MET A 1 42.14 68.82 45.63
CA MET A 1 41.56 69.53 44.46
C MET A 1 42.55 69.52 43.31
N LYS A 2 42.45 68.51 42.43
CA LYS A 2 42.89 68.45 41.02
C LYS A 2 42.93 66.97 40.63
N ASP A 3 41.77 66.47 40.20
CA ASP A 3 41.64 65.15 39.57
C ASP A 3 40.65 65.31 38.41
N GLN A 4 41.18 65.80 37.28
CA GLN A 4 40.47 65.94 36.01
C GLN A 4 41.52 65.96 34.90
N SER A 5 42.13 64.80 34.59
CA SER A 5 42.88 64.65 33.34
C SER A 5 42.99 63.23 32.80
N ASP A 6 42.54 62.18 33.51
CA ASP A 6 42.75 60.80 33.07
C ASP A 6 41.46 60.04 32.71
N ARG A 7 40.47 60.74 32.14
CA ARG A 7 39.18 60.11 31.75
C ARG A 7 38.78 60.36 30.29
N LEU A 8 39.72 60.23 29.36
CA LEU A 8 39.40 60.30 27.93
C LEU A 8 40.15 59.25 27.11
N HIS A 9 40.05 57.97 27.46
CA HIS A 9 40.26 56.91 26.47
C HIS A 9 39.30 55.74 26.72
N ASN A 10 38.79 55.17 25.63
CA ASN A 10 37.81 54.09 25.51
C ASN A 10 36.33 54.40 25.79
N HIS A 11 35.67 54.98 24.79
CA HIS A 11 34.23 54.76 24.57
C HIS A 11 33.85 54.73 23.08
N LEU A 12 34.63 54.03 22.26
CA LEU A 12 34.30 53.83 20.85
C LEU A 12 34.71 52.41 20.46
N ARG A 13 33.78 51.45 20.63
CA ARG A 13 33.65 50.20 19.85
C ARG A 13 32.51 49.34 20.42
N ASP A 14 31.32 49.92 20.50
CA ASP A 14 30.09 49.13 20.43
C ASP A 14 29.31 49.70 19.24
N GLU A 15 29.77 49.34 18.05
CA GLU A 15 29.03 49.59 16.81
C GLU A 15 27.75 48.76 16.88
N PRO A 16 26.56 49.38 16.80
CA PRO A 16 25.31 48.63 16.81
C PRO A 16 25.30 47.78 15.53
N GLN A 17 25.47 46.46 15.69
CA GLN A 17 25.46 45.54 14.56
C GLN A 17 24.20 45.79 13.74
N ASP A 18 24.40 46.18 12.48
CA ASP A 18 23.31 46.40 11.54
C ASP A 18 22.45 45.12 11.53
N PRO A 19 21.13 45.22 11.81
CA PRO A 19 20.25 44.06 11.74
C PRO A 19 20.41 43.29 10.44
N LEU A 20 20.77 43.98 9.34
CA LEU A 20 20.97 43.41 8.03
C LEU A 20 22.15 42.41 7.98
N ASP A 21 23.24 42.66 8.70
CA ASP A 21 24.40 41.75 8.73
C ASP A 21 24.04 40.39 9.32
N ARG A 22 23.13 40.36 10.30
CA ARG A 22 22.62 39.13 10.88
C ARG A 22 21.77 38.33 9.89
N TYR A 23 21.05 39.01 8.99
CA TYR A 23 20.28 38.34 7.94
C TYR A 23 21.20 37.80 6.84
N LEU A 24 22.28 38.51 6.51
CA LEU A 24 23.25 38.09 5.50
C LEU A 24 24.06 36.88 5.98
N ASP A 25 24.57 36.87 7.22
CA ASP A 25 25.28 35.70 7.78
C ASP A 25 24.37 34.46 7.88
N LYS A 26 23.08 34.67 8.15
CA LYS A 26 22.08 33.60 8.16
C LYS A 26 21.79 33.07 6.75
N ALA A 27 21.61 33.96 5.78
CA ALA A 27 21.37 33.59 4.39
C ALA A 27 22.58 32.89 3.75
N GLU A 28 23.80 33.31 4.11
CA GLU A 28 25.03 32.69 3.65
C GLU A 28 25.21 31.27 4.23
N LYS A 29 24.91 31.07 5.52
CA LYS A 29 24.88 29.72 6.13
C LYS A 29 23.80 28.82 5.53
N GLU A 30 22.64 29.38 5.19
CA GLU A 30 21.56 28.62 4.55
C GLU A 30 21.88 28.29 3.08
N ALA A 31 22.64 29.12 2.37
CA ALA A 31 23.05 28.89 0.98
C ALA A 31 24.22 27.90 0.82
N ILE A 32 25.08 27.78 1.83
CA ILE A 32 26.25 26.87 1.82
C ILE A 32 25.90 25.49 2.40
N SER A 33 24.76 25.34 3.06
CA SER A 33 24.27 24.04 3.51
C SER A 33 23.68 23.28 2.31
N GLU A 34 24.36 22.20 1.92
CA GLU A 34 23.91 21.26 0.90
C GLU A 34 22.44 20.83 1.20
N PRO A 35 21.53 20.80 0.21
CA PRO A 35 20.12 20.57 0.45
C PRO A 35 19.94 19.22 1.16
N ASP A 36 19.39 19.27 2.38
CA ASP A 36 19.03 18.07 3.12
C ASP A 36 18.23 17.13 2.19
N PRO A 37 18.58 15.83 2.10
CA PRO A 37 17.81 14.90 1.31
C PRO A 37 16.35 14.96 1.78
N PRO A 38 15.38 14.90 0.87
CA PRO A 38 13.98 15.11 1.23
C PRO A 38 13.60 14.11 2.33
N VAL A 39 13.39 14.63 3.55
CA VAL A 39 12.86 13.85 4.66
C VAL A 39 11.50 13.34 4.21
N LYS A 40 11.43 12.03 3.94
CA LYS A 40 10.20 11.34 3.53
C LYS A 40 9.19 11.48 4.66
N LYS A 41 8.40 12.54 4.59
CA LYS A 41 7.38 12.90 5.59
C LYS A 41 6.36 11.78 5.63
N ASN A 42 6.47 10.92 6.64
CA ASN A 42 5.55 9.83 6.90
C ASN A 42 4.12 10.38 7.08
N ARG A 43 3.39 10.47 5.96
CA ARG A 43 1.93 10.71 5.92
C ARG A 43 1.13 9.48 6.38
N PHE A 44 1.84 8.48 6.90
CA PHE A 44 1.36 7.21 7.46
C PHE A 44 0.34 7.33 8.59
N ARG A 45 0.29 8.48 9.28
CA ARG A 45 -0.60 8.65 10.44
C ARG A 45 -2.04 9.02 10.09
N SER A 46 -2.34 9.41 8.84
CA SER A 46 -3.65 10.00 8.51
C SER A 46 -4.62 9.08 7.77
N PHE A 47 -4.19 7.89 7.31
CA PHE A 47 -5.09 6.98 6.56
C PHE A 47 -5.65 5.81 7.38
N ILE A 48 -5.03 5.45 8.51
CA ILE A 48 -5.53 4.39 9.41
C ILE A 48 -6.91 4.73 9.99
N LEU A 49 -7.23 6.03 10.17
CA LEU A 49 -8.52 6.46 10.71
C LEU A 49 -9.67 6.49 9.68
N LEU A 50 -9.38 6.55 8.37
CA LEU A 50 -10.45 6.62 7.36
C LEU A 50 -11.04 5.23 7.03
N VAL A 51 -10.24 4.16 7.14
CA VAL A 51 -10.68 2.80 6.82
C VAL A 51 -11.55 2.17 7.92
N LEU A 52 -11.42 2.63 9.17
CA LEU A 52 -12.27 2.17 10.29
C LEU A 52 -13.71 2.70 10.23
N LEU A 53 -13.98 3.77 9.49
CA LEU A 53 -15.33 4.36 9.39
C LEU A 53 -16.17 3.74 8.25
N VAL A 54 -15.57 2.97 7.34
CA VAL A 54 -16.29 2.31 6.23
C VAL A 54 -16.42 0.78 6.44
N GLY A 55 -15.70 0.19 7.39
CA GLY A 55 -15.71 -1.27 7.65
C GLY A 55 -16.34 -1.73 8.97
N GLY A 56 -16.87 -0.83 9.81
CA GLY A 56 -17.23 -1.10 11.20
C GLY A 56 -18.73 -1.18 11.51
N GLY A 57 -19.56 -1.67 10.59
CA GLY A 57 -21.02 -1.54 10.71
C GLY A 57 -21.84 -2.76 10.34
N PHE A 58 -21.36 -4.00 10.51
CA PHE A 58 -22.26 -5.16 10.43
C PHE A 58 -21.69 -6.40 11.13
N PHE A 59 -21.75 -6.43 12.46
CA PHE A 59 -21.54 -7.69 13.18
C PHE A 59 -22.37 -7.73 14.48
N LEU A 60 -23.14 -8.81 14.61
CA LEU A 60 -23.91 -9.31 15.77
C LEU A 60 -25.37 -8.85 15.95
N ILE A 61 -26.30 -9.52 15.24
CA ILE A 61 -27.63 -9.83 15.81
C ILE A 61 -27.54 -11.24 16.41
N LYS A 62 -27.46 -11.32 17.74
CA LYS A 62 -27.65 -12.55 18.51
C LYS A 62 -29.14 -12.75 18.81
N ASN A 63 -29.65 -13.87 18.30
CA ASN A 63 -30.84 -14.64 18.67
C ASN A 63 -31.39 -14.44 20.10
N THR A 64 -32.69 -14.12 20.25
CA THR A 64 -33.64 -14.80 21.18
C THR A 64 -35.09 -14.31 21.03
N GLY A 65 -36.03 -15.25 20.82
CA GLY A 65 -37.47 -15.07 21.04
C GLY A 65 -38.37 -15.90 20.11
N PRO A 66 -39.23 -16.81 20.60
CA PRO A 66 -40.17 -17.56 19.77
C PRO A 66 -41.42 -16.71 19.50
N GLY A 67 -41.71 -16.41 18.23
CA GLY A 67 -42.83 -15.56 17.86
C GLY A 67 -43.30 -15.77 16.42
N ILE A 68 -44.24 -16.70 16.26
CA ILE A 68 -45.34 -16.75 15.27
C ILE A 68 -44.96 -16.54 13.79
N PHE A 69 -44.50 -17.60 13.12
CA PHE A 69 -44.66 -17.74 11.66
C PHE A 69 -45.69 -18.84 11.39
N SER A 70 -46.89 -18.46 10.96
CA SER A 70 -47.84 -19.42 10.38
C SER A 70 -47.43 -19.67 8.92
N PRO A 71 -47.09 -20.91 8.51
CA PRO A 71 -46.91 -21.20 7.10
C PRO A 71 -48.29 -21.37 6.46
N ILE A 72 -48.70 -20.43 5.61
CA ILE A 72 -49.81 -20.69 4.70
C ILE A 72 -49.28 -21.60 3.59
N PHE A 73 -49.57 -22.89 3.71
CA PHE A 73 -49.38 -23.85 2.63
C PHE A 73 -50.49 -23.67 1.59
N VAL A 74 -50.22 -22.95 0.50
CA VAL A 74 -51.05 -23.02 -0.70
C VAL A 74 -50.55 -24.17 -1.57
N SER A 75 -51.22 -25.32 -1.42
CA SER A 75 -51.20 -26.41 -2.39
C SER A 75 -51.96 -25.95 -3.64
N SER A 76 -51.22 -25.66 -4.73
CA SER A 76 -51.59 -25.94 -6.14
C SER A 76 -50.67 -25.18 -7.10
N GLY A 77 -49.74 -25.89 -7.74
CA GLY A 77 -49.34 -25.65 -9.14
C GLY A 77 -48.73 -24.30 -9.56
N ILE A 78 -48.02 -23.57 -8.70
CA ILE A 78 -47.27 -22.38 -9.15
C ILE A 78 -45.89 -22.83 -9.63
N SER A 79 -45.76 -23.05 -10.95
CA SER A 79 -44.46 -22.96 -11.62
C SER A 79 -43.95 -21.54 -11.38
N THR A 80 -43.00 -21.35 -10.46
CA THR A 80 -42.31 -20.07 -10.36
C THR A 80 -41.58 -19.85 -11.69
N PRO A 81 -41.97 -18.87 -12.51
CA PRO A 81 -41.15 -18.54 -13.67
C PRO A 81 -39.78 -18.16 -13.14
N SER A 82 -38.73 -18.78 -13.67
CA SER A 82 -37.36 -18.38 -13.39
C SER A 82 -37.22 -16.95 -13.90
N ILE A 83 -37.40 -15.99 -13.00
CA ILE A 83 -37.23 -14.57 -13.30
C ILE A 83 -35.74 -14.41 -13.55
N SER A 84 -35.35 -14.20 -14.80
CA SER A 84 -34.07 -13.60 -15.17
C SER A 84 -33.95 -12.27 -14.43
N GLY A 85 -33.46 -12.36 -13.20
CA GLY A 85 -33.66 -11.37 -12.14
C GLY A 85 -32.52 -10.34 -12.03
N PRO A 86 -32.27 -9.80 -10.82
CA PRO A 86 -31.33 -8.69 -10.53
C PRO A 86 -29.91 -8.79 -11.09
N SER A 87 -29.49 -9.96 -11.58
CA SER A 87 -28.18 -10.19 -12.18
C SER A 87 -27.98 -9.47 -13.51
N THR A 88 -29.03 -9.29 -14.32
CA THR A 88 -28.92 -8.60 -15.63
C THR A 88 -28.62 -7.10 -15.45
N ASP A 89 -29.24 -6.44 -14.47
CA ASP A 89 -28.95 -5.03 -14.15
C ASP A 89 -27.49 -4.84 -13.71
N LEU A 90 -26.98 -5.76 -12.88
CA LEU A 90 -25.58 -5.76 -12.45
C LEU A 90 -24.63 -5.88 -13.64
N LEU A 91 -24.90 -6.79 -14.58
CA LEU A 91 -24.06 -6.98 -15.77
C LEU A 91 -24.12 -5.76 -16.69
N ASN A 92 -25.29 -5.14 -16.88
CA ASN A 92 -25.42 -3.90 -17.66
C ASN A 92 -24.58 -2.77 -17.06
N ARG A 93 -24.68 -2.52 -15.76
CA ARG A 93 -23.87 -1.50 -15.07
C ARG A 93 -22.38 -1.77 -15.14
N MET A 94 -21.99 -3.05 -15.00
CA MET A 94 -20.60 -3.45 -15.16
C MET A 94 -20.12 -3.16 -16.59
N GLY A 95 -20.90 -3.57 -17.60
CA GLY A 95 -20.62 -3.33 -19.01
C GLY A 95 -20.39 -1.85 -19.32
N SER A 96 -21.29 -0.96 -18.91
CA SER A 96 -21.13 0.48 -19.11
C SER A 96 -19.83 1.01 -18.49
N ARG A 97 -19.49 0.59 -17.26
CA ARG A 97 -18.23 1.01 -16.62
C ARG A 97 -16.99 0.44 -17.31
N MET A 98 -17.09 -0.77 -17.87
CA MET A 98 -16.03 -1.37 -18.67
C MET A 98 -15.82 -0.58 -19.97
N GLU A 99 -16.90 -0.18 -20.65
CA GLU A 99 -16.86 0.68 -21.84
C GLU A 99 -16.26 2.06 -21.55
N GLU A 100 -16.63 2.70 -20.43
CA GLU A 100 -16.04 3.97 -19.97
C GLU A 100 -14.51 3.87 -19.78
N MET A 101 -14.03 2.69 -19.38
CA MET A 101 -12.60 2.40 -19.24
C MET A 101 -11.94 1.95 -20.57
N GLY A 102 -12.69 1.89 -21.66
CA GLY A 102 -12.18 1.51 -22.99
C GLY A 102 -12.24 0.01 -23.31
N TYR A 103 -12.89 -0.80 -22.46
CA TYR A 103 -13.12 -2.22 -22.74
C TYR A 103 -14.46 -2.41 -23.45
N HIS A 104 -14.44 -2.30 -24.77
CA HIS A 104 -15.63 -2.39 -25.61
C HIS A 104 -15.94 -3.84 -26.03
N GLY A 105 -17.19 -4.09 -26.42
CA GLY A 105 -17.60 -5.34 -27.06
C GLY A 105 -17.72 -6.53 -26.12
N LEU A 106 -17.90 -6.32 -24.81
CA LEU A 106 -18.09 -7.38 -23.83
C LEU A 106 -19.56 -7.81 -23.76
N SER A 107 -19.82 -9.10 -23.99
CA SER A 107 -21.15 -9.68 -23.82
C SER A 107 -21.48 -9.90 -22.34
N HIS A 108 -22.75 -10.18 -22.02
CA HIS A 108 -23.15 -10.55 -20.66
C HIS A 108 -22.44 -11.82 -20.15
N ASP A 109 -22.14 -12.75 -21.05
CA ASP A 109 -21.39 -13.97 -20.71
C ASP A 109 -19.93 -13.63 -20.42
N ASP A 110 -19.28 -12.78 -21.23
CA ASP A 110 -17.92 -12.32 -20.95
C ASP A 110 -17.81 -11.61 -19.59
N LEU A 111 -18.79 -10.76 -19.26
CA LEU A 111 -18.84 -10.05 -17.98
C LEU A 111 -19.08 -10.99 -16.80
N ARG A 112 -19.87 -12.05 -16.99
CA ARG A 112 -20.08 -13.10 -16.00
C ARG A 112 -18.79 -13.88 -15.76
N ASP A 113 -18.09 -14.26 -16.82
CA ASP A 113 -16.82 -14.98 -16.75
C ASP A 113 -15.74 -14.13 -16.07
N LEU A 114 -15.59 -12.87 -16.48
CA LEU A 114 -14.68 -11.91 -15.82
C LEU A 114 -14.96 -11.83 -14.31
N ARG A 115 -16.22 -11.72 -13.92
CA ARG A 115 -16.60 -11.68 -12.50
C ARG A 115 -16.26 -12.99 -11.79
N SER A 116 -16.47 -14.14 -12.43
CA SER A 116 -16.10 -15.46 -11.90
C SER A 116 -14.58 -15.57 -11.69
N ASP A 117 -13.80 -14.96 -12.58
CA ASP A 117 -12.33 -14.85 -12.47
C ASP A 117 -11.88 -13.81 -11.43
N GLY A 118 -12.81 -13.12 -10.76
CA GLY A 118 -12.51 -12.05 -9.80
C GLY A 118 -12.21 -10.68 -10.45
N VAL A 119 -12.35 -10.57 -11.77
CA VAL A 119 -12.14 -9.34 -12.53
C VAL A 119 -13.44 -8.55 -12.62
N THR A 120 -13.58 -7.56 -11.74
CA THR A 120 -14.72 -6.62 -11.75
C THR A 120 -14.32 -5.27 -12.30
N ALA A 121 -15.30 -4.47 -12.74
CA ALA A 121 -15.04 -3.08 -13.14
C ALA A 121 -14.43 -2.25 -11.99
N THR A 122 -14.80 -2.53 -10.73
CA THR A 122 -14.19 -1.88 -9.55
C THR A 122 -12.75 -2.30 -9.35
N TYR A 123 -12.42 -3.59 -9.51
CA TYR A 123 -11.05 -4.08 -9.41
C TYR A 123 -10.14 -3.40 -10.44
N ILE A 124 -10.55 -3.37 -11.71
CA ILE A 124 -9.79 -2.72 -12.77
C ILE A 124 -9.65 -1.21 -12.50
N SER A 125 -10.75 -0.54 -12.14
CA SER A 125 -10.75 0.88 -11.79
C SER A 125 -9.75 1.19 -10.66
N ASN A 126 -9.66 0.34 -9.64
CA ASN A 126 -8.74 0.52 -8.53
C ASN A 126 -7.27 0.32 -8.97
N ILE A 127 -6.98 -0.70 -9.77
CA ILE A 127 -5.63 -0.93 -10.29
C ILE A 127 -5.19 0.23 -11.20
N ARG A 128 -6.07 0.72 -12.08
CA ARG A 128 -5.79 1.89 -12.92
C ARG A 128 -5.54 3.16 -12.11
N ALA A 129 -6.28 3.36 -11.02
CA ALA A 129 -6.09 4.49 -10.11
C ALA A 129 -4.73 4.45 -9.38
N LEU A 130 -4.06 3.29 -9.33
CA LEU A 130 -2.71 3.13 -8.79
C LEU A 130 -1.61 3.42 -9.82
N GLY A 131 -1.96 3.86 -11.03
CA GLY A 131 -1.01 4.24 -12.08
C GLY A 131 -0.93 3.26 -13.27
N TYR A 132 -1.60 2.11 -13.20
CA TYR A 132 -1.63 1.12 -14.28
C TYR A 132 -2.75 1.42 -15.29
N THR A 133 -2.71 2.59 -15.93
CA THR A 133 -3.80 3.10 -16.78
C THR A 133 -4.06 2.26 -18.03
N ASP A 134 -3.02 1.65 -18.59
CA ASP A 134 -3.06 0.87 -19.84
C ASP A 134 -3.27 -0.64 -19.59
N LEU A 135 -3.94 -0.97 -18.48
CA LEU A 135 -4.17 -2.36 -18.09
C LEU A 135 -5.05 -3.09 -19.12
N THR A 136 -4.54 -4.12 -19.76
CA THR A 136 -5.34 -4.96 -20.67
C THR A 136 -6.25 -5.92 -19.88
N LEU A 137 -7.33 -6.42 -20.50
CA LEU A 137 -8.18 -7.44 -19.88
C LEU A 137 -7.42 -8.73 -19.54
N SER A 138 -6.48 -9.13 -20.41
CA SER A 138 -5.64 -10.31 -20.18
C SER A 138 -4.77 -10.13 -18.93
N GLN A 139 -4.14 -8.96 -18.79
CA GLN A 139 -3.37 -8.60 -17.60
C GLN A 139 -4.24 -8.53 -16.34
N ALA A 140 -5.44 -7.94 -16.42
CA ALA A 140 -6.36 -7.90 -15.29
C ALA A 140 -6.74 -9.31 -14.81
N ARG A 141 -7.02 -10.24 -15.74
CA ARG A 141 -7.25 -11.66 -15.42
C ARG A 141 -6.00 -12.32 -14.82
N ALA A 142 -4.82 -12.06 -15.37
CA ALA A 142 -3.58 -12.63 -14.88
C ALA A 142 -3.22 -12.17 -13.46
N LEU A 143 -3.44 -10.88 -13.15
CA LEU A 143 -3.30 -10.31 -11.80
C LEU A 143 -4.30 -10.95 -10.83
N ALA A 144 -5.58 -11.00 -11.20
CA ALA A 144 -6.63 -11.60 -10.37
C ALA A 144 -6.35 -13.09 -10.10
N GLY A 145 -5.98 -13.85 -11.14
CA GLY A 145 -5.61 -15.26 -11.03
C GLY A 145 -4.34 -15.51 -10.20
N ALA A 146 -3.42 -14.54 -10.14
CA ALA A 146 -2.28 -14.59 -9.22
C ALA A 146 -2.64 -14.20 -7.77
N GLY A 147 -3.86 -13.75 -7.50
CA GLY A 147 -4.27 -13.24 -6.19
C GLY A 147 -3.73 -11.85 -5.88
N ALA A 148 -3.36 -11.06 -6.91
CA ALA A 148 -2.92 -9.68 -6.76
C ALA A 148 -4.13 -8.76 -6.54
N SER A 149 -4.42 -8.42 -5.27
CA SER A 149 -5.46 -7.44 -4.95
C SER A 149 -4.96 -6.01 -5.16
N SER A 150 -5.87 -5.06 -5.38
CA SER A 150 -5.51 -3.64 -5.45
C SER A 150 -4.84 -3.15 -4.16
N ALA A 151 -5.22 -3.70 -3.00
CA ALA A 151 -4.57 -3.41 -1.72
C ALA A 151 -3.12 -3.90 -1.66
N PHE A 152 -2.83 -5.08 -2.23
CA PHE A 152 -1.45 -5.57 -2.34
C PHE A 152 -0.62 -4.61 -3.21
N VAL A 153 -1.12 -4.26 -4.40
CA VAL A 153 -0.43 -3.35 -5.32
C VAL A 153 -0.18 -1.99 -4.66
N ALA A 154 -1.19 -1.41 -4.01
CA ALA A 154 -1.06 -0.14 -3.29
C ALA A 154 0.02 -0.20 -2.20
N MET A 155 0.07 -1.29 -1.43
CA MET A 155 1.07 -1.45 -0.38
C MET A 155 2.49 -1.61 -0.95
N MET A 156 2.66 -2.30 -2.08
CA MET A 156 3.97 -2.38 -2.74
C MET A 156 4.46 -0.99 -3.17
N ILE A 157 3.58 -0.17 -3.75
CA ILE A 157 3.89 1.22 -4.11
C ILE A 157 4.23 2.04 -2.86
N GLU A 158 3.48 1.90 -1.77
CA GLU A 158 3.71 2.61 -0.51
C GLU A 158 5.07 2.25 0.12
N LEU A 159 5.46 0.99 0.03
CA LEU A 159 6.78 0.49 0.43
C LEU A 159 7.91 0.93 -0.52
N GLY A 160 7.58 1.64 -1.61
CA GLY A 160 8.55 2.21 -2.54
C GLY A 160 8.95 1.29 -3.69
N TYR A 161 8.21 0.22 -3.93
CA TYR A 161 8.47 -0.64 -5.09
C TYR A 161 7.84 -0.05 -6.35
N ASP A 162 8.67 0.17 -7.36
CA ASP A 162 8.24 0.40 -8.74
C ASP A 162 8.18 -0.93 -9.48
N LEU A 163 6.96 -1.37 -9.80
CA LEU A 163 6.68 -2.68 -10.36
C LEU A 163 5.82 -2.55 -11.60
N ASP A 164 6.18 -3.26 -12.67
CA ASP A 164 5.23 -3.48 -13.75
C ASP A 164 4.19 -4.57 -13.39
N VAL A 165 3.23 -4.78 -14.29
CA VAL A 165 2.16 -5.76 -14.09
C VAL A 165 2.69 -7.20 -13.98
N ASP A 166 3.67 -7.57 -14.81
CA ASP A 166 4.23 -8.92 -14.84
C ASP A 166 5.07 -9.21 -13.59
N GLU A 167 5.71 -8.19 -13.05
CA GLU A 167 6.44 -8.23 -11.78
C GLU A 167 5.49 -8.40 -10.59
N ILE A 168 4.37 -7.68 -10.56
CA ILE A 168 3.32 -7.90 -9.54
C ILE A 168 2.82 -9.34 -9.57
N ILE A 169 2.54 -9.86 -10.77
CA ILE A 169 2.10 -11.25 -10.97
C ILE A 169 3.16 -12.22 -10.45
N SER A 170 4.43 -12.00 -10.81
CA SER A 170 5.55 -12.87 -10.45
C SER A 170 5.77 -12.92 -8.94
N LEU A 171 5.74 -11.75 -8.27
CA LEU A 171 5.85 -11.67 -6.82
C LEU A 171 4.70 -12.40 -6.13
N ARG A 172 3.46 -12.22 -6.60
CA ARG A 172 2.31 -12.89 -5.99
C ARG A 172 2.31 -14.39 -6.18
N ARG A 173 2.66 -14.87 -7.37
CA ARG A 173 2.83 -16.31 -7.64
C ARG A 173 3.94 -16.93 -6.79
N ALA A 174 5.00 -16.19 -6.51
CA ALA A 174 6.04 -16.62 -5.57
C ALA A 174 5.55 -16.64 -4.11
N GLY A 175 4.35 -16.12 -3.81
CA GLY A 175 3.79 -16.06 -2.47
C GLY A 175 4.25 -14.84 -1.68
N VAL A 176 4.78 -13.80 -2.33
CA VAL A 176 5.07 -12.52 -1.68
C VAL A 176 3.75 -11.89 -1.22
N THR A 177 3.72 -11.48 0.05
CA THR A 177 2.57 -10.80 0.64
C THR A 177 2.97 -9.45 1.19
N ALA A 178 2.00 -8.54 1.21
CA ALA A 178 2.11 -7.24 1.87
C ALA A 178 2.56 -7.38 3.34
N GLN A 179 2.04 -8.40 4.03
CA GLN A 179 2.45 -8.70 5.40
C GLN A 179 3.92 -9.12 5.48
N PHE A 180 4.39 -9.95 4.54
CA PHE A 180 5.78 -10.39 4.51
C PHE A 180 6.72 -9.20 4.28
N THR A 181 6.44 -8.35 3.30
CA THR A 181 7.26 -7.17 3.01
C THR A 181 7.26 -6.16 4.16
N SER A 182 6.10 -5.89 4.79
CA SER A 182 6.02 -5.07 6.00
C SER A 182 6.83 -5.67 7.15
N THR A 183 6.77 -6.99 7.35
CA THR A 183 7.53 -7.65 8.42
C THR A 183 9.04 -7.55 8.18
N LEU A 184 9.50 -7.61 6.94
CA LEU A 184 10.91 -7.40 6.61
C LEU A 184 11.35 -5.98 6.96
N HIS A 185 10.54 -4.98 6.61
CA HIS A 185 10.79 -3.59 6.97
C HIS A 185 10.86 -3.40 8.50
N ASP A 186 9.93 -4.02 9.25
CA ASP A 186 9.92 -3.98 10.73
C ASP A 186 11.14 -4.67 11.36
N LEU A 187 11.75 -5.62 10.65
CA LEU A 187 12.99 -6.31 11.05
C LEU A 187 14.26 -5.54 10.66
N GLY A 188 14.12 -4.32 10.12
CA GLY A 188 15.23 -3.47 9.70
C GLY A 188 15.64 -3.63 8.23
N TYR A 189 14.95 -4.47 7.46
CA TYR A 189 15.21 -4.69 6.04
C TYR A 189 14.32 -3.81 5.18
N GLY A 190 14.62 -2.50 5.14
CA GLY A 190 13.88 -1.52 4.33
C GLY A 190 14.18 -1.58 2.83
N ASP A 191 15.40 -1.98 2.46
CA ASP A 191 15.92 -1.88 1.08
C ASP A 191 15.94 -3.24 0.34
N VAL A 192 14.98 -4.12 0.64
CA VAL A 192 14.91 -5.45 0.02
C VAL A 192 14.42 -5.31 -1.42
N THR A 193 15.20 -5.76 -2.38
CA THR A 193 14.82 -5.67 -3.80
C THR A 193 13.72 -6.68 -4.16
N LYS A 194 12.98 -6.42 -5.25
CA LYS A 194 11.97 -7.35 -5.78
C LYS A 194 12.54 -8.75 -6.07
N ASP A 195 13.76 -8.82 -6.59
CA ASP A 195 14.45 -10.09 -6.85
C ASP A 195 14.79 -10.83 -5.56
N GLN A 196 15.20 -10.11 -4.52
CA GLN A 196 15.44 -10.70 -3.20
C GLN A 196 14.15 -11.22 -2.58
N LEU A 197 13.04 -10.46 -2.62
CA LEU A 197 11.74 -10.94 -2.15
C LEU A 197 11.34 -12.26 -2.82
N LEU A 198 11.48 -12.30 -4.14
CA LEU A 198 11.15 -13.46 -4.95
C LEU A 198 12.05 -14.66 -4.62
N ARG A 199 13.37 -14.44 -4.47
CA ARG A 199 14.31 -15.49 -4.08
C ARG A 199 14.03 -16.02 -2.68
N MET A 200 13.81 -15.13 -1.71
CA MET A 200 13.47 -15.48 -0.32
C MET A 200 12.23 -16.37 -0.27
N ARG A 201 11.17 -16.01 -0.99
CA ARG A 201 9.95 -16.80 -1.01
C ARG A 201 10.13 -18.16 -1.66
N ARG A 202 10.86 -18.25 -2.78
CA ARG A 202 11.15 -19.52 -3.47
C ARG A 202 11.89 -20.51 -2.57
N ILE A 203 12.84 -20.03 -1.77
CA ILE A 203 13.63 -20.88 -0.86
C ILE A 203 13.00 -21.00 0.54
N GLY A 204 11.81 -20.43 0.75
CA GLY A 204 11.07 -20.52 2.01
C GLY A 204 11.72 -19.80 3.18
N VAL A 205 12.32 -18.62 2.96
CA VAL A 205 12.74 -17.74 4.07
C VAL A 205 11.50 -17.22 4.78
N THR A 206 11.50 -17.34 6.11
CA THR A 206 10.42 -16.85 6.97
C THR A 206 10.93 -15.76 7.90
N ALA A 207 10.04 -14.89 8.38
CA ALA A 207 10.41 -13.92 9.41
C ALA A 207 10.89 -14.58 10.72
N GLY A 208 10.47 -15.82 11.00
CA GLY A 208 10.96 -16.60 12.14
C GLY A 208 12.45 -16.91 12.01
N LEU A 209 12.87 -17.41 10.84
CA LEU A 209 14.27 -17.68 10.53
C LEU A 209 15.14 -16.42 10.66
N ILE A 210 14.66 -15.28 10.14
CA ILE A 210 15.41 -14.02 10.21
C ILE A 210 15.66 -13.60 11.67
N ARG A 211 14.62 -13.67 12.51
CA ARG A 211 14.75 -13.35 13.95
C ARG A 211 15.70 -14.30 14.67
N GLU A 212 15.61 -15.59 14.37
CA GLU A 212 16.51 -16.60 14.94
C GLU A 212 17.96 -16.28 14.62
N LEU A 213 18.26 -15.99 13.34
CA LEU A 213 19.62 -15.65 12.91
C LEU A 213 20.10 -14.36 13.58
N GLN A 214 19.29 -13.29 13.63
CA GLN A 214 19.62 -12.05 14.32
C GLN A 214 19.95 -12.29 15.81
N GLN A 215 19.18 -13.13 16.50
CA GLN A 215 19.43 -13.49 17.90
C GLN A 215 20.72 -14.29 18.09
N GLN A 216 21.04 -15.21 17.17
CA GLN A 216 22.24 -16.04 17.26
C GLN A 216 23.53 -15.25 17.02
N ARG A 217 23.51 -14.27 16.10
CA ARG A 217 24.71 -13.48 15.78
C ARG A 217 24.89 -12.24 16.64
N GLY A 218 23.82 -11.73 17.24
CA GLY A 218 23.88 -10.52 18.06
C GLY A 218 24.17 -9.23 17.26
N GLU A 219 24.05 -9.29 15.93
CA GLU A 219 24.24 -8.18 14.99
C GLU A 219 23.28 -8.30 13.79
N ASP A 220 23.21 -7.23 12.99
CA ASP A 220 22.41 -7.21 11.76
C ASP A 220 23.04 -8.09 10.68
N ILE A 221 22.26 -9.05 10.19
CA ILE A 221 22.69 -10.00 9.16
C ILE A 221 22.22 -9.50 7.80
N SER A 222 23.11 -9.44 6.81
CA SER A 222 22.72 -9.02 5.47
C SER A 222 21.68 -9.95 4.83
N MET A 223 20.82 -9.39 3.96
CA MET A 223 19.80 -10.19 3.26
C MET A 223 20.41 -11.33 2.44
N GLU A 224 21.54 -11.09 1.77
CA GLU A 224 22.25 -12.12 1.01
C GLU A 224 22.78 -13.25 1.89
N GLU A 225 23.21 -12.95 3.13
CA GLU A 225 23.65 -13.97 4.05
C GLU A 225 22.49 -14.84 4.55
N ILE A 226 21.33 -14.25 4.82
CA ILE A 226 20.10 -15.02 5.16
C ILE A 226 19.74 -15.97 4.03
N ILE A 227 19.74 -15.46 2.79
CA ILE A 227 19.45 -16.25 1.59
C ILE A 227 20.47 -17.39 1.44
N ARG A 228 21.76 -17.10 1.60
CA ARG A 228 22.83 -18.09 1.51
C ARG A 228 22.68 -19.17 2.58
N TYR A 229 22.46 -18.78 3.84
CA TYR A 229 22.22 -19.70 4.95
C TYR A 229 21.06 -20.65 4.64
N ARG A 230 19.93 -20.11 4.15
CA ARG A 230 18.76 -20.94 3.84
C ARG A 230 19.03 -21.94 2.72
N ILE A 231 19.80 -21.57 1.69
CA ILE A 231 20.20 -22.46 0.60
C ILE A 231 21.15 -23.56 1.08
N SER A 232 22.12 -23.22 1.93
CA SER A 232 23.10 -24.19 2.46
C SER A 232 22.49 -25.21 3.42
N ASN A 233 21.34 -24.88 4.03
CA ASN A 233 20.66 -25.70 5.03
C ASN A 233 19.34 -26.31 4.50
N GLN A 234 19.22 -26.48 3.18
CA GLN A 234 18.18 -27.28 2.51
C GLN A 234 18.70 -28.69 2.23
#